data_AF-A0A8K0UJ43-F1
#
_entry.id   AF-A0A8K0UJ43-F1
#
_cell.length_a   1.000
_cell.length_b   1.000
_cell.length_c   1.000
_cell.angle_alpha   90.00
_cell.angle_beta   90.00
_cell.angle_gamma   90.00
#
_symmetry.space_group_name_H-M   'P 1'
#
loop_
_entity.id
_entity.type
_entity.pdbx_description
1 polymer ?
#
loop_
_entity_poly.entity_id
_entity_poly.type
_entity_poly.pdbx_seq_one_letter_code
_entity_poly.pdbx_strand_id
1 'polypeptide(L)'
;MVPPTDPLFPGYAKENHLLDIHLGEPYNCAVTLLVHSMPYQGQYPLLLVSPYQDAPCAFPQTFLVKVYDPRYITRRYRESIPWSHQPETVAQHTIATVDLGEFDDSAMPDDDDPVACELYYQRFCAEDARRERTAYATLEHLQGNGIPRCFGSGHLSLQSRSVRPPVLLIEHISDAQTMEQLCKDRAALVQAMPSILPSAWRIFRECWEHGVEHNDVHFRNILATPAQHPTSIVLIDFSESFFREECEPGEWKRYLDHAYFGVKIPVARAAQVSRSEVERFVPADTRLESKSPR
;
A
#
# COMPACT_ATOMS: atom_id res chain seq x y z
N MET A 1 -6.74 0.93 19.33
CA MET A 1 -5.35 1.40 19.51
C MET A 1 -4.71 0.50 20.54
N VAL A 2 -3.70 -0.27 20.14
CA VAL A 2 -2.87 -1.04 21.08
C VAL A 2 -1.94 -0.05 21.79
N PRO A 3 -1.85 -0.05 23.12
CA PRO A 3 -0.98 0.87 23.84
C PRO A 3 0.50 0.62 23.49
N PRO A 4 1.34 1.67 23.38
CA PRO A 4 2.77 1.57 23.03
C PRO A 4 3.65 0.86 24.09
N THR A 5 3.05 0.37 25.17
CA THR A 5 3.71 -0.42 26.22
C THR A 5 3.50 -1.92 26.06
N ASP A 6 2.81 -2.35 24.99
CA ASP A 6 2.65 -3.78 24.70
C ASP A 6 4.03 -4.38 24.39
N PRO A 7 4.51 -5.42 25.10
CA PRO A 7 5.72 -6.15 24.74
C PRO A 7 5.69 -6.75 23.31
N LEU A 8 4.52 -6.74 22.66
CA LEU A 8 4.33 -7.07 21.25
C LEU A 8 4.77 -5.94 20.29
N PHE A 9 4.97 -4.71 20.77
CA PHE A 9 5.52 -3.63 19.95
C PHE A 9 6.99 -3.96 19.62
N PRO A 10 7.35 -4.17 18.34
CA PRO A 10 8.67 -4.63 17.98
C PRO A 10 9.75 -3.64 18.42
N GLY A 11 10.90 -4.17 18.86
CA GLY A 11 12.07 -3.35 19.18
C GLY A 11 12.49 -2.42 18.03
N TYR A 12 12.16 -2.78 16.79
CA TYR A 12 12.50 -2.00 15.60
C TYR A 12 11.64 -0.75 15.38
N ALA A 13 10.55 -0.57 16.13
CA ALA A 13 9.69 0.62 16.03
C ALA A 13 10.15 1.78 16.93
N LYS A 14 11.33 1.66 17.56
CA LYS A 14 11.90 2.69 18.43
C LYS A 14 12.68 3.71 17.61
N GLU A 15 12.39 4.99 17.77
CA GLU A 15 13.12 6.07 17.10
C GLU A 15 14.64 5.94 17.32
N ASN A 16 15.43 6.29 16.29
CA ASN A 16 16.88 6.14 16.24
C ASN A 16 17.40 4.69 16.31
N HIS A 17 16.52 3.69 16.17
CA HIS A 17 16.96 2.30 16.02
C HIS A 17 17.56 2.09 14.62
N LEU A 18 18.64 1.31 14.57
CA LEU A 18 19.26 0.86 13.33
C LEU A 18 18.49 -0.35 12.80
N LEU A 19 18.09 -0.30 11.53
CA LEU A 19 17.42 -1.39 10.84
C LEU A 19 18.34 -1.93 9.76
N ASP A 20 18.55 -3.24 9.78
CA ASP A 20 19.30 -3.94 8.73
C ASP A 20 18.32 -4.51 7.70
N ILE A 21 18.39 -3.98 6.48
CA ILE A 21 17.57 -4.40 5.35
C ILE A 21 18.44 -5.17 4.35
N HIS A 22 18.05 -6.41 4.09
CA HIS A 22 18.68 -7.27 3.10
C HIS A 22 18.00 -7.10 1.74
N LEU A 23 18.64 -6.42 0.79
CA LEU A 23 18.11 -6.17 -0.56
C LEU A 23 18.55 -7.24 -1.59
N GLY A 24 19.31 -8.25 -1.15
CA GLY A 24 19.93 -9.29 -1.98
C GLY A 24 21.44 -9.05 -2.10
N GLU A 25 22.25 -10.11 -2.11
CA GLU A 25 23.72 -9.97 -2.12
C GLU A 25 24.22 -9.23 -3.38
N PRO A 26 25.18 -8.28 -3.26
CA PRO A 26 25.89 -7.82 -2.06
C PRO A 26 25.21 -6.64 -1.33
N TYR A 27 23.99 -6.28 -1.70
CA TYR A 27 23.29 -5.08 -1.26
C TYR A 27 22.58 -5.31 0.09
N ASN A 28 23.28 -4.93 1.17
CA ASN A 28 22.65 -4.71 2.48
C ASN A 28 22.60 -3.20 2.72
N CYS A 29 21.46 -2.73 3.24
CA CYS A 29 21.25 -1.33 3.57
C CYS A 29 20.91 -1.21 5.05
N ALA A 30 21.80 -0.56 5.81
CA ALA A 30 21.50 -0.16 7.17
C ALA A 30 20.81 1.21 7.14
N VAL A 31 19.69 1.36 7.83
CA VAL A 31 18.92 2.61 7.87
C VAL A 31 18.62 3.01 9.31
N THR A 32 18.58 4.31 9.57
CA THR A 32 18.18 4.86 10.87
C THR A 32 16.69 5.21 10.83
N LEU A 33 15.92 4.70 11.80
CA LEU A 33 14.51 5.08 11.93
C LEU A 33 14.41 6.54 12.42
N LEU A 34 13.84 7.41 11.58
CA LEU A 34 13.59 8.80 11.93
C LEU A 34 12.26 8.95 12.65
N VAL A 35 11.20 8.40 12.06
CA VAL A 35 9.85 8.47 12.60
C VAL A 35 9.16 7.15 12.35
N HIS A 36 8.60 6.58 13.42
CA HIS A 36 7.62 5.52 13.27
C HIS A 36 6.26 6.16 12.92
N SER A 37 5.96 6.23 11.63
CA SER A 37 4.67 6.75 11.20
C SER A 37 3.61 5.66 11.30
N MET A 38 2.76 5.76 12.32
CA MET A 38 1.39 5.27 12.24
C MET A 38 0.51 6.47 12.60
N PRO A 39 -0.37 6.94 11.69
CA PRO A 39 -1.44 6.10 11.17
C PRO A 39 -1.84 6.39 9.72
N TYR A 40 -1.70 5.39 8.86
CA TYR A 40 -2.86 5.03 8.04
C TYR A 40 -3.44 3.78 8.66
N GLN A 41 -4.74 3.57 8.52
CA GLN A 41 -5.42 2.33 8.93
C GLN A 41 -5.00 1.13 8.07
N GLY A 42 -3.74 1.11 7.61
CA GLY A 42 -3.15 0.08 6.77
C GLY A 42 -2.70 -1.11 7.60
N GLN A 43 -2.57 -2.25 6.92
CA GLN A 43 -2.25 -3.52 7.54
C GLN A 43 -0.77 -3.64 7.97
N TYR A 44 0.08 -2.68 7.58
CA TYR A 44 1.54 -2.78 7.63
C TYR A 44 2.21 -1.51 8.17
N PRO A 45 3.26 -1.61 9.01
CA PRO A 45 4.06 -0.48 9.45
C PRO A 45 4.73 0.24 8.28
N LEU A 46 4.73 1.56 8.36
CA LEU A 46 5.41 2.44 7.41
C LEU A 46 6.44 3.30 8.15
N LEU A 47 7.71 3.06 7.87
CA LEU A 47 8.83 3.62 8.62
C LEU A 47 9.50 4.72 7.81
N LEU A 48 9.55 5.96 8.32
CA LEU A 48 10.37 6.99 7.71
C LEU A 48 11.81 6.82 8.17
N VAL A 49 12.72 6.58 7.22
CA VAL A 49 14.11 6.26 7.51
C VAL A 49 15.06 7.16 6.72
N SER A 50 16.31 7.20 7.19
CA SER A 50 17.45 7.73 6.42
C SER A 50 18.53 6.66 6.27
N PRO A 51 19.29 6.64 5.16
CA PRO A 51 20.47 5.79 5.05
C PRO A 51 21.43 6.00 6.23
N TYR A 52 21.94 4.91 6.82
CA TYR A 52 23.06 4.98 7.75
C TYR A 52 24.36 5.21 6.97
N GLN A 53 25.33 5.87 7.59
CA GLN A 53 26.62 6.37 7.05
C GLN A 53 27.18 5.59 5.84
N ASP A 54 27.66 6.33 4.82
CA ASP A 54 28.35 5.82 3.62
C ASP A 54 27.64 4.64 2.91
N ALA A 55 26.30 4.60 2.98
CA ALA A 55 25.50 3.63 2.24
C ALA A 55 25.95 3.63 0.76
N PRO A 56 26.38 2.48 0.18
CA PRO A 56 27.10 2.46 -1.09
C PRO A 56 26.33 2.94 -2.33
N CYS A 57 25.10 3.45 -2.22
CA CYS A 57 24.19 3.61 -3.34
C CYS A 57 23.21 4.78 -3.17
N ALA A 58 22.75 5.32 -4.31
CA ALA A 58 21.98 6.54 -4.55
C ALA A 58 20.56 6.62 -3.92
N PHE A 59 20.40 6.34 -2.63
CA PHE A 59 19.15 6.59 -1.93
C PHE A 59 18.95 8.08 -1.63
N PRO A 60 17.71 8.58 -1.63
CA PRO A 60 17.44 9.93 -1.15
C PRO A 60 17.74 10.05 0.34
N GLN A 61 17.87 11.29 0.83
CA GLN A 61 18.14 11.57 2.25
C GLN A 61 17.10 10.94 3.18
N THR A 62 15.84 10.87 2.74
CA THR A 62 14.76 10.19 3.46
C THR A 62 13.89 9.40 2.51
N PHE A 63 13.44 8.23 2.94
CA PHE A 63 12.46 7.40 2.22
C PHE A 63 11.65 6.58 3.22
N LEU A 64 10.61 5.91 2.73
CA LEU A 64 9.75 5.06 3.54
C LEU A 64 10.14 3.59 3.36
N VAL A 65 10.04 2.82 4.44
CA VAL A 65 10.14 1.36 4.44
C VAL A 65 8.80 0.80 4.88
N LYS A 66 8.07 0.17 3.95
CA LYS A 66 6.83 -0.57 4.26
C LYS A 66 7.21 -1.99 4.66
N VAL A 67 6.79 -2.43 5.85
CA VAL A 67 7.18 -3.73 6.43
C VAL A 67 5.97 -4.67 6.47
N TYR A 68 6.03 -5.79 5.75
CA TYR A 68 4.96 -6.78 5.71
C TYR A 68 5.13 -7.78 6.86
N ASP A 69 5.02 -7.28 8.09
CA ASP A 69 5.14 -8.09 9.29
C ASP A 69 3.76 -8.64 9.71
N PRO A 70 3.59 -9.97 9.74
CA PRO A 70 2.32 -10.62 10.09
C PRO A 70 1.70 -10.13 11.40
N ARG A 71 2.51 -9.66 12.36
CA ARG A 71 2.03 -9.14 13.66
C ARG A 71 1.10 -7.93 13.55
N TYR A 72 1.17 -7.20 12.45
CA TYR A 72 0.42 -5.96 12.26
C TYR A 72 -0.87 -6.13 11.47
N ILE A 73 -1.12 -7.32 10.93
CA ILE A 73 -2.36 -7.63 10.21
C ILE A 73 -3.55 -7.32 11.12
N THR A 74 -4.36 -6.36 10.70
CA THR A 74 -5.49 -5.87 11.51
C THR A 74 -6.50 -6.97 11.88
N ARG A 75 -6.59 -8.00 11.03
CA ARG A 75 -7.43 -9.19 11.21
C ARG A 75 -7.13 -9.96 12.49
N ARG A 76 -5.85 -10.03 12.90
CA ARG A 76 -5.42 -10.66 14.18
C ARG A 76 -6.11 -10.04 15.40
N TYR A 77 -6.36 -8.74 15.36
CA TYR A 77 -7.01 -8.02 16.47
C TYR A 77 -8.52 -8.23 16.50
N ARG A 78 -9.12 -8.74 15.42
CA ARG A 78 -10.55 -9.06 15.34
C ARG A 78 -10.82 -10.52 15.72
N GLU A 79 -9.92 -11.43 15.37
CA GLU A 79 -10.09 -12.88 15.50
C GLU A 79 -9.54 -13.46 16.82
N SER A 80 -9.03 -12.61 17.72
CA SER A 80 -8.53 -13.03 19.04
C SER A 80 -7.40 -14.09 18.99
N ILE A 81 -6.67 -14.19 17.89
CA ILE A 81 -5.48 -15.05 17.76
C ILE A 81 -4.24 -14.21 18.08
N PRO A 82 -3.76 -14.20 19.34
CA PRO A 82 -2.57 -13.46 19.69
C PRO A 82 -1.36 -14.05 18.98
N TRP A 83 -0.48 -13.18 18.49
CA TRP A 83 0.82 -13.61 18.02
C TRP A 83 1.61 -14.29 19.15
N SER A 84 2.33 -15.35 18.82
CA SER A 84 3.31 -15.96 19.72
C SER A 84 4.50 -16.52 18.96
N HIS A 85 5.65 -16.56 19.62
CA HIS A 85 6.94 -16.92 18.99
C HIS A 85 6.98 -18.37 18.51
N GLN A 86 6.47 -19.32 19.31
CA GLN A 86 6.54 -20.74 18.97
C GLN A 86 5.77 -21.10 17.68
N PRO A 87 4.48 -20.73 17.52
CA PRO A 87 3.76 -20.97 16.26
C PRO A 87 4.40 -20.30 15.05
N GLU A 88 4.94 -19.08 15.19
CA GLU A 88 5.67 -18.39 14.12
C GLU A 88 6.89 -19.19 13.65
N THR A 89 7.69 -19.69 14.60
CA THR A 89 8.88 -20.49 14.29
C THR A 89 8.50 -21.79 13.58
N VAL A 90 7.44 -22.45 14.02
CA VAL A 90 6.96 -23.69 13.37
C VAL A 90 6.45 -23.38 11.96
N ALA A 91 5.61 -22.36 11.79
CA ALA A 91 5.10 -21.95 10.47
C ALA A 91 6.24 -21.59 9.51
N GLN A 92 7.23 -20.84 9.97
CA GLN A 92 8.39 -20.46 9.16
C GLN A 92 9.23 -21.67 8.74
N HIS A 93 9.37 -22.66 9.62
CA HIS A 93 10.03 -23.92 9.29
C HIS A 93 9.24 -24.68 8.21
N THR A 94 7.91 -24.77 8.37
CA THR A 94 7.02 -25.41 7.40
C THR A 94 7.16 -24.79 6.00
N ILE A 95 7.13 -23.45 5.89
CA ILE A 95 7.35 -22.73 4.62
C ILE A 95 8.69 -23.11 3.97
N ALA A 96 9.74 -23.31 4.78
CA ALA A 96 11.06 -23.62 4.27
C ALA A 96 11.24 -25.08 3.82
N THR A 97 10.36 -25.99 4.26
CA THR A 97 10.54 -27.44 4.07
C THR A 97 9.44 -28.12 3.26
N VAL A 98 8.26 -27.50 3.15
CA VAL A 98 7.08 -28.09 2.52
C VAL A 98 6.67 -27.25 1.31
N ASP A 99 6.35 -27.92 0.21
CA ASP A 99 5.66 -27.29 -0.91
C ASP A 99 4.18 -27.09 -0.53
N LEU A 100 3.79 -25.84 -0.33
CA LEU A 100 2.45 -25.44 0.11
C LEU A 100 1.50 -25.13 -1.05
N GLY A 101 1.95 -25.29 -2.29
CA GLY A 101 1.20 -24.93 -3.48
C GLY A 101 0.86 -23.44 -3.58
N GLU A 102 -0.18 -23.13 -4.35
CA GLU A 102 -0.70 -21.77 -4.49
C GLU A 102 -1.37 -21.30 -3.19
N PHE A 103 -1.33 -20.00 -2.94
CA PHE A 103 -1.94 -19.39 -1.77
C PHE A 103 -3.40 -19.02 -2.08
N ASP A 104 -4.33 -19.52 -1.28
CA ASP A 104 -5.74 -19.15 -1.31
C ASP A 104 -6.03 -18.25 -0.11
N ASP A 105 -6.25 -16.97 -0.38
CA ASP A 105 -6.53 -15.95 0.64
C ASP A 105 -7.92 -16.10 1.28
N SER A 106 -8.82 -16.83 0.64
CA SER A 106 -10.19 -17.10 1.11
C SER A 106 -10.26 -18.27 2.09
N ALA A 107 -9.29 -19.18 2.05
CA ALA A 107 -9.20 -20.37 2.89
C ALA A 107 -8.51 -20.07 4.24
N MET A 108 -9.12 -19.22 5.06
CA MET A 108 -8.59 -18.96 6.40
C MET A 108 -8.67 -20.22 7.29
N PRO A 109 -7.61 -20.56 8.03
CA PRO A 109 -7.63 -21.65 9.01
C PRO A 109 -8.59 -21.39 10.17
N ASP A 110 -8.97 -22.46 10.87
CA ASP A 110 -9.71 -22.38 12.12
C ASP A 110 -8.85 -21.77 13.24
N ASP A 111 -9.45 -20.96 14.11
CA ASP A 111 -8.76 -20.21 15.17
C ASP A 111 -8.09 -21.10 16.24
N ASP A 112 -8.40 -22.40 16.28
CA ASP A 112 -7.83 -23.37 17.23
C ASP A 112 -6.50 -24.00 16.77
N ASP A 113 -6.06 -23.73 15.54
CA ASP A 113 -4.73 -24.08 15.03
C ASP A 113 -3.83 -22.83 14.86
N PRO A 114 -3.14 -22.40 15.92
CA PRO A 114 -2.30 -21.20 15.87
C PRO A 114 -1.14 -21.32 14.87
N VAL A 115 -0.68 -22.54 14.55
CA VAL A 115 0.39 -22.74 13.55
C VAL A 115 -0.16 -22.50 12.15
N ALA A 116 -1.34 -23.05 11.84
CA ALA A 116 -1.98 -22.81 10.57
C ALA A 116 -2.30 -21.31 10.38
N CYS A 117 -2.77 -20.63 11.42
CA CYS A 117 -3.00 -19.18 11.36
C CYS A 117 -1.71 -18.39 11.11
N GLU A 118 -0.62 -18.70 11.82
CA GLU A 118 0.68 -18.07 11.55
C GLU A 118 1.17 -18.31 10.13
N LEU A 119 0.99 -19.54 9.61
CA LEU A 119 1.31 -19.89 8.24
C LEU A 119 0.50 -19.06 7.24
N TYR A 120 -0.82 -18.98 7.44
CA TYR A 120 -1.71 -18.16 6.62
C TYR A 120 -1.26 -16.69 6.61
N TYR A 121 -1.04 -16.09 7.78
CA TYR A 121 -0.63 -14.68 7.87
C TYR A 121 0.76 -14.42 7.25
N GLN A 122 1.72 -15.34 7.37
CA GLN A 122 3.03 -15.23 6.71
C GLN A 122 2.90 -15.26 5.19
N ARG A 123 2.07 -16.18 4.64
CA ARG A 123 1.80 -16.26 3.21
C ARG A 123 1.04 -15.04 2.70
N PHE A 124 0.05 -14.57 3.46
CA PHE A 124 -0.71 -13.35 3.17
C PHE A 124 0.21 -12.13 3.03
N CYS A 125 1.08 -11.87 4.01
CA CYS A 125 2.07 -10.79 3.93
C CYS A 125 3.03 -10.92 2.74
N ALA A 126 3.49 -12.14 2.44
CA ALA A 126 4.37 -12.39 1.31
C ALA A 126 3.67 -12.12 -0.04
N GLU A 127 2.40 -12.49 -0.15
CA GLU A 127 1.58 -12.24 -1.33
C GLU A 127 1.30 -10.74 -1.53
N ASP A 128 0.91 -10.03 -0.47
CA ASP A 128 0.72 -8.57 -0.51
C ASP A 128 2.00 -7.83 -0.94
N ALA A 129 3.15 -8.22 -0.39
CA ALA A 129 4.44 -7.66 -0.79
C ALA A 129 4.77 -7.96 -2.25
N ARG A 130 4.45 -9.18 -2.72
CA ARG A 130 4.66 -9.60 -4.12
C ARG A 130 3.79 -8.80 -5.07
N ARG A 131 2.49 -8.64 -4.75
CA ARG A 131 1.53 -7.87 -5.56
C ARG A 131 1.96 -6.41 -5.67
N GLU A 132 2.26 -5.76 -4.55
CA GLU A 132 2.69 -4.36 -4.56
C GLU A 132 3.99 -4.16 -5.34
N ARG A 133 4.98 -5.02 -5.13
CA ARG A 133 6.24 -4.99 -5.90
C ARG A 133 5.99 -5.15 -7.41
N THR A 134 5.07 -6.06 -7.77
CA THR A 134 4.73 -6.32 -9.18
C THR A 134 4.02 -5.11 -9.79
N ALA A 135 3.10 -4.48 -9.05
CA ALA A 135 2.44 -3.25 -9.50
C ALA A 135 3.46 -2.12 -9.77
N TYR A 136 4.41 -1.88 -8.85
CA TYR A 136 5.47 -0.88 -9.07
C TYR A 136 6.34 -1.20 -10.29
N ALA A 137 6.66 -2.47 -10.52
CA ALA A 137 7.44 -2.89 -11.70
C ALA A 137 6.66 -2.68 -13.00
N THR A 138 5.37 -3.05 -13.04
CA THR A 138 4.51 -2.86 -14.22
C THR A 138 4.24 -1.38 -14.51
N LEU A 139 4.15 -0.55 -13.46
CA LEU A 139 3.84 0.88 -13.54
C LEU A 139 5.09 1.77 -13.44
N GLU A 140 6.26 1.30 -13.89
CA GLU A 140 7.51 2.05 -13.84
C GLU A 140 7.39 3.46 -14.43
N HIS A 141 6.65 3.61 -15.54
CA HIS A 141 6.41 4.89 -16.21
C HIS A 141 5.59 5.92 -15.39
N LEU A 142 4.88 5.48 -14.35
CA LEU A 142 4.13 6.36 -13.44
C LEU A 142 4.91 6.72 -12.17
N GLN A 143 6.06 6.08 -11.91
CA GLN A 143 6.83 6.31 -10.70
C GLN A 143 7.38 7.74 -10.64
N GLY A 144 7.06 8.45 -9.56
CA GLY A 144 7.34 9.88 -9.38
C GLY A 144 6.40 10.81 -10.15
N ASN A 145 5.42 10.28 -10.90
CA ASN A 145 4.44 11.04 -11.69
C ASN A 145 3.03 10.40 -11.66
N GLY A 146 2.56 10.06 -10.47
CA GLY A 146 1.23 9.50 -10.25
C GLY A 146 1.22 8.37 -9.22
N ILE A 147 2.36 7.69 -9.05
CA ILE A 147 2.64 6.77 -7.94
C ILE A 147 4.02 7.10 -7.35
N PRO A 148 4.35 6.72 -6.11
CA PRO A 148 5.68 6.87 -5.54
C PRO A 148 6.76 6.14 -6.34
N ARG A 149 8.01 6.56 -6.25
CA ARG A 149 9.13 5.70 -6.69
C ARG A 149 9.31 4.51 -5.75
N CYS A 150 9.54 3.32 -6.29
CA CYS A 150 9.99 2.15 -5.56
C CYS A 150 11.49 1.99 -5.77
N PHE A 151 12.28 2.18 -4.72
CA PHE A 151 13.74 2.08 -4.76
C PHE A 151 14.24 0.64 -4.67
N GLY A 152 13.39 -0.29 -4.23
CA GLY A 152 13.73 -1.70 -4.13
C GLY A 152 12.84 -2.46 -3.16
N SER A 153 13.14 -3.75 -3.02
CA SER A 153 12.48 -4.65 -2.08
C SER A 153 13.52 -5.55 -1.43
N GLY A 154 13.20 -6.08 -0.26
CA GLY A 154 14.11 -6.92 0.51
C GLY A 154 13.44 -7.57 1.69
N HIS A 155 14.23 -7.91 2.70
CA HIS A 155 13.73 -8.45 3.96
C HIS A 155 14.34 -7.72 5.16
N LEU A 156 13.54 -7.50 6.19
CA LEU A 156 13.99 -6.93 7.46
C LEU A 156 14.66 -8.01 8.31
N SER A 157 15.88 -7.76 8.77
CA SER A 157 16.60 -8.65 9.68
C SER A 157 16.16 -8.42 11.12
N LEU A 158 15.61 -9.45 11.75
CA LEU A 158 15.13 -9.39 13.14
C LEU A 158 15.88 -10.43 13.98
N GLN A 159 16.80 -9.97 14.84
CA GLN A 159 17.70 -10.85 15.61
C GLN A 159 16.98 -11.90 16.48
N SER A 160 15.76 -11.64 16.92
CA SER A 160 15.00 -12.50 17.84
C SER A 160 13.85 -13.27 17.18
N ARG A 161 13.70 -13.21 15.86
CA ARG A 161 12.56 -13.83 15.15
C ARG A 161 13.04 -14.76 14.04
N SER A 162 12.28 -15.83 13.86
CA SER A 162 12.53 -16.78 12.77
C SER A 162 12.10 -16.22 11.42
N VAL A 163 11.05 -15.38 11.40
CA VAL A 163 10.56 -14.73 10.20
C VAL A 163 11.44 -13.53 9.82
N ARG A 164 11.63 -13.34 8.52
CA ARG A 164 12.26 -12.16 7.93
C ARG A 164 11.19 -11.43 7.12
N PRO A 165 10.48 -10.44 7.69
CA PRO A 165 9.38 -9.78 6.99
C PRO A 165 9.84 -9.17 5.66
N PRO A 166 9.08 -9.35 4.56
CA PRO A 166 9.32 -8.62 3.33
C PRO A 166 9.24 -7.11 3.58
N VAL A 167 10.04 -6.34 2.85
CA VAL A 167 9.98 -4.87 2.86
C VAL A 167 10.00 -4.29 1.46
N LEU A 168 9.35 -3.13 1.31
CA LEU A 168 9.48 -2.27 0.14
C LEU A 168 10.02 -0.89 0.55
N LEU A 169 10.97 -0.37 -0.24
CA LEU A 169 11.58 0.93 -0.06
C LEU A 169 10.90 1.88 -1.04
N ILE A 170 10.14 2.85 -0.54
CA ILE A 170 9.30 3.72 -1.38
C ILE A 170 9.57 5.20 -1.09
N GLU A 171 9.31 6.04 -2.08
CA GLU A 171 9.48 7.49 -1.98
C GLU A 171 8.64 8.11 -0.87
N HIS A 172 9.27 8.98 -0.07
CA HIS A 172 8.57 9.82 0.88
C HIS A 172 8.13 11.11 0.22
N ILE A 173 6.81 11.30 0.07
CA ILE A 173 6.22 12.51 -0.51
C ILE A 173 5.91 13.49 0.62
N SER A 174 6.88 14.34 0.95
CA SER A 174 6.79 15.25 2.10
C SER A 174 5.82 16.41 1.91
N ASP A 175 5.59 16.86 0.66
CA ASP A 175 4.66 17.93 0.30
C ASP A 175 3.34 17.37 -0.26
N ALA A 176 2.64 16.63 0.61
CA ALA A 176 1.33 16.08 0.29
C ALA A 176 0.41 16.03 1.52
N GLN A 177 -0.88 15.97 1.27
CA GLN A 177 -1.91 15.60 2.23
C GLN A 177 -2.83 14.55 1.63
N THR A 178 -3.49 13.73 2.43
CA THR A 178 -4.49 12.80 1.90
C THR A 178 -5.72 13.52 1.35
N MET A 179 -6.41 12.86 0.44
CA MET A 179 -7.74 13.28 0.03
C MET A 179 -8.71 13.31 1.22
N GLU A 180 -8.53 12.45 2.22
CA GLU A 180 -9.35 12.46 3.45
C GLU A 180 -9.15 13.74 4.26
N GLN A 181 -7.91 14.24 4.36
CA GLN A 181 -7.59 15.53 4.98
C GLN A 181 -8.12 16.69 4.15
N LEU A 182 -7.87 16.70 2.84
CA LEU A 182 -8.34 17.75 1.94
C LEU A 182 -9.87 17.89 1.97
N CYS A 183 -10.60 16.78 2.05
CA CYS A 183 -12.07 16.79 2.10
C CYS A 183 -12.66 17.39 3.38
N LYS A 184 -11.85 17.63 4.42
CA LYS A 184 -12.28 18.37 5.62
C LYS A 184 -12.32 19.87 5.39
N ASP A 185 -11.60 20.38 4.39
CA ASP A 185 -11.66 21.77 3.93
C ASP A 185 -12.38 21.86 2.58
N ARG A 186 -13.68 22.18 2.65
CA ARG A 186 -14.54 22.29 1.46
C ARG A 186 -14.01 23.33 0.46
N ALA A 187 -13.51 24.47 0.94
CA ALA A 187 -13.08 25.55 0.06
C ALA A 187 -11.82 25.15 -0.71
N ALA A 188 -10.85 24.58 -0.01
CA ALA A 188 -9.64 24.03 -0.62
C ALA A 188 -9.95 22.90 -1.61
N LEU A 189 -10.86 21.99 -1.26
CA LEU A 189 -11.28 20.90 -2.15
C LEU A 189 -11.91 21.45 -3.44
N VAL A 190 -12.90 22.35 -3.34
CA VAL A 190 -13.58 22.94 -4.51
C VAL A 190 -12.57 23.66 -5.41
N GLN A 191 -11.61 24.37 -4.82
CA GLN A 191 -10.55 25.03 -5.58
C GLN A 191 -9.62 24.03 -6.29
N ALA A 192 -9.31 22.89 -5.68
CA ALA A 192 -8.39 21.88 -6.22
C ALA A 192 -9.04 20.94 -7.25
N MET A 193 -10.37 20.75 -7.18
CA MET A 193 -11.15 19.85 -8.05
C MET A 193 -10.79 19.92 -9.55
N PRO A 194 -10.65 21.11 -10.18
CA PRO A 194 -10.34 21.21 -11.61
C PRO A 194 -8.99 20.58 -12.00
N SER A 195 -8.08 20.40 -11.06
CA SER A 195 -6.75 19.83 -11.31
C SER A 195 -6.65 18.38 -10.83
N ILE A 196 -7.18 18.08 -9.63
CA ILE A 196 -7.05 16.73 -9.04
C ILE A 196 -7.93 15.68 -9.73
N LEU A 197 -9.10 16.03 -10.24
CA LEU A 197 -10.01 15.07 -10.88
C LEU A 197 -9.50 14.59 -12.25
N PRO A 198 -9.02 15.47 -13.16
CA PRO A 198 -8.33 15.00 -14.37
C PRO A 198 -7.09 14.19 -14.06
N SER A 199 -6.30 14.60 -13.05
CA SER A 199 -5.09 13.85 -12.66
C SER A 199 -5.45 12.44 -12.17
N ALA A 200 -6.47 12.32 -11.32
CA ALA A 200 -6.95 11.03 -10.83
C ALA A 200 -7.43 10.13 -11.97
N TRP A 201 -8.26 10.67 -12.87
CA TRP A 201 -8.72 9.93 -14.04
C TRP A 201 -7.54 9.42 -14.89
N ARG A 202 -6.58 10.30 -15.20
CA ARG A 202 -5.40 9.94 -15.97
C ARG A 202 -4.64 8.79 -15.30
N ILE A 203 -4.35 8.89 -14.01
CA ILE A 203 -3.58 7.86 -13.29
C ILE A 203 -4.31 6.52 -13.27
N PHE A 204 -5.61 6.50 -12.93
CA PHE A 204 -6.39 5.25 -12.95
C PHE A 204 -6.45 4.63 -14.35
N ARG A 205 -6.62 5.45 -15.39
CA ARG A 205 -6.62 4.98 -16.76
C ARG A 205 -5.27 4.38 -17.15
N GLU A 206 -4.17 5.05 -16.83
CA GLU A 206 -2.82 4.56 -17.13
C GLU A 206 -2.52 3.24 -16.41
N CYS A 207 -2.89 3.12 -15.12
CA CYS A 207 -2.80 1.83 -14.40
C CYS A 207 -3.60 0.75 -15.14
N TRP A 208 -4.86 1.05 -15.46
CA TRP A 208 -5.77 0.12 -16.12
C TRP A 208 -5.29 -0.29 -17.52
N GLU A 209 -4.76 0.65 -18.32
CA GLU A 209 -4.21 0.40 -19.66
C GLU A 209 -2.99 -0.52 -19.61
N HIS A 210 -2.19 -0.41 -18.55
CA HIS A 210 -1.03 -1.26 -18.28
C HIS A 210 -1.33 -2.53 -17.47
N GLY A 211 -2.61 -2.85 -17.31
CA GLY A 211 -3.03 -4.13 -16.74
C GLY A 211 -2.97 -4.20 -15.21
N VAL A 212 -2.96 -3.06 -14.51
CA VAL A 212 -2.99 -2.98 -13.05
C VAL A 212 -4.25 -2.28 -12.57
N GLU A 213 -4.99 -2.91 -11.67
CA GLU A 213 -6.10 -2.33 -10.94
C GLU A 213 -5.70 -2.21 -9.47
N HIS A 214 -5.90 -1.04 -8.87
CA HIS A 214 -5.46 -0.79 -7.49
C HIS A 214 -6.27 -1.56 -6.44
N ASN A 215 -7.57 -1.79 -6.70
CA ASN A 215 -8.52 -2.51 -5.85
C ASN A 215 -8.84 -1.92 -4.45
N ASP A 216 -7.91 -1.19 -3.81
CA ASP A 216 -8.16 -0.48 -2.54
C ASP A 216 -8.21 1.05 -2.70
N VAL A 217 -9.01 1.53 -3.67
CA VAL A 217 -9.13 2.97 -3.94
C VAL A 217 -10.02 3.65 -2.90
N HIS A 218 -9.38 4.29 -1.93
CA HIS A 218 -10.04 5.15 -0.96
C HIS A 218 -9.21 6.39 -0.61
N PHE A 219 -9.84 7.40 0.00
CA PHE A 219 -9.23 8.73 0.22
C PHE A 219 -7.97 8.78 1.09
N ARG A 220 -7.67 7.72 1.84
CA ARG A 220 -6.38 7.61 2.57
C ARG A 220 -5.23 7.12 1.68
N ASN A 221 -5.54 6.42 0.59
CA ASN A 221 -4.58 5.89 -0.38
C ASN A 221 -4.39 6.84 -1.58
N ILE A 222 -4.92 8.06 -1.48
CA ILE A 222 -4.78 9.09 -2.49
C ILE A 222 -4.21 10.32 -1.80
N LEU A 223 -3.01 10.70 -2.21
CA LEU A 223 -2.35 11.92 -1.79
C LEU A 223 -2.64 13.03 -2.80
N ALA A 224 -2.88 14.23 -2.32
CA ALA A 224 -3.02 15.44 -3.11
C ALA A 224 -1.74 16.27 -2.94
N THR A 225 -1.12 16.67 -4.06
CA THR A 225 0.18 17.35 -4.09
C THR A 225 0.18 18.53 -5.06
N PRO A 226 0.87 19.64 -4.75
CA PRO A 226 1.40 20.04 -3.44
C PRO A 226 0.34 20.09 -2.34
N ALA A 227 0.73 20.03 -1.06
CA ALA A 227 -0.24 19.96 0.04
C ALA A 227 -1.15 21.20 0.10
N GLN A 228 -0.60 22.41 -0.01
CA GLN A 228 -1.36 23.66 0.15
C GLN A 228 -2.17 24.04 -1.09
N HIS A 229 -1.66 23.72 -2.28
CA HIS A 229 -2.30 24.02 -3.56
C HIS A 229 -2.28 22.79 -4.47
N PRO A 230 -3.12 21.77 -4.19
CA PRO A 230 -3.04 20.52 -4.92
C PRO A 230 -3.36 20.70 -6.41
N THR A 231 -2.45 20.23 -7.25
CA THR A 231 -2.57 20.24 -8.71
C THR A 231 -2.56 18.84 -9.30
N SER A 232 -2.13 17.84 -8.54
CA SER A 232 -2.13 16.44 -8.93
C SER A 232 -2.50 15.55 -7.75
N ILE A 233 -2.81 14.29 -8.05
CA ILE A 233 -2.85 13.24 -7.05
C ILE A 233 -1.68 12.28 -7.22
N VAL A 234 -1.41 11.52 -6.16
CA VAL A 234 -0.52 10.36 -6.15
C VAL A 234 -1.27 9.20 -5.50
N LEU A 235 -1.33 8.06 -6.18
CA LEU A 235 -1.94 6.83 -5.69
C LEU A 235 -0.87 6.00 -4.97
N ILE A 236 -1.20 5.50 -3.78
CA ILE A 236 -0.28 4.75 -2.91
C ILE A 236 -0.95 3.46 -2.43
N ASP A 237 -0.16 2.51 -1.94
CA ASP A 237 -0.64 1.27 -1.30
C ASP A 237 -1.24 0.24 -2.28
N PHE A 238 -0.36 -0.36 -3.09
CA PHE A 238 -0.75 -1.32 -4.14
C PHE A 238 -0.77 -2.79 -3.66
N SER A 239 -0.82 -3.07 -2.35
CA SER A 239 -0.78 -4.46 -1.85
C SER A 239 -1.99 -5.30 -2.28
N GLU A 240 -3.14 -4.67 -2.42
CA GLU A 240 -4.40 -5.32 -2.81
C GLU A 240 -4.62 -5.37 -4.33
N SER A 241 -3.61 -4.96 -5.13
CA SER A 241 -3.77 -4.81 -6.58
C SER A 241 -4.13 -6.11 -7.28
N PHE A 242 -4.89 -6.00 -8.36
CA PHE A 242 -5.18 -7.08 -9.30
C PHE A 242 -4.52 -6.83 -10.65
N PHE A 243 -4.15 -7.92 -11.32
CA PHE A 243 -3.55 -7.87 -12.64
C PHE A 243 -4.55 -8.32 -13.71
N ARG A 244 -4.48 -7.72 -14.90
CA ARG A 244 -5.42 -8.03 -16.00
C ARG A 244 -5.38 -9.51 -16.36
N GLU A 245 -4.22 -10.14 -16.28
CA GLU A 245 -4.00 -11.55 -16.56
C GLU A 245 -4.74 -12.48 -15.58
N GLU A 246 -5.14 -11.96 -14.42
CA GLU A 246 -5.90 -12.67 -13.38
C GLU A 246 -7.42 -12.51 -13.55
N CYS A 247 -7.87 -11.65 -14.47
CA CYS A 247 -9.27 -11.29 -14.67
C CYS A 247 -9.87 -11.91 -15.94
N GLU A 248 -11.17 -12.21 -15.89
CA GLU A 248 -11.91 -12.53 -17.12
C GLU A 248 -12.03 -11.29 -18.03
N PRO A 249 -11.96 -11.42 -19.37
CA PRO A 249 -11.91 -10.27 -20.29
C PRO A 249 -13.06 -9.25 -20.14
N GLY A 250 -14.24 -9.70 -19.70
CA GLY A 250 -15.41 -8.83 -19.49
C GLY A 250 -15.39 -8.04 -18.17
N GLU A 251 -14.61 -8.48 -17.18
CA GLU A 251 -14.54 -7.86 -15.87
C GLU A 251 -13.60 -6.67 -15.86
N TRP A 252 -12.51 -6.75 -16.63
CA TRP A 252 -11.47 -5.72 -16.67
C TRP A 252 -12.03 -4.30 -16.86
N LYS A 253 -12.97 -4.13 -17.80
CA LYS A 253 -13.57 -2.82 -18.09
C LYS A 253 -14.32 -2.22 -16.90
N ARG A 254 -14.91 -3.03 -16.01
CA ARG A 254 -15.70 -2.55 -14.87
C ARG A 254 -14.82 -1.93 -13.78
N TYR A 255 -13.56 -2.33 -13.70
CA TYR A 255 -12.64 -1.89 -12.66
C TYR A 255 -12.25 -0.41 -12.80
N LEU A 256 -11.99 0.08 -14.02
CA LEU A 256 -11.72 1.49 -14.26
C LEU A 256 -12.87 2.40 -13.77
N ASP A 257 -14.10 2.00 -14.07
CA ASP A 257 -15.29 2.71 -13.60
C ASP A 257 -15.36 2.69 -12.07
N HIS A 258 -15.13 1.52 -11.44
CA HIS A 258 -15.18 1.36 -9.99
C HIS A 258 -14.15 2.24 -9.27
N ALA A 259 -12.88 2.21 -9.69
CA ALA A 259 -11.82 3.06 -9.15
C ALA A 259 -12.20 4.54 -9.25
N TYR A 260 -12.69 4.97 -10.42
CA TYR A 260 -13.05 6.36 -10.61
C TYR A 260 -14.29 6.78 -9.80
N PHE A 261 -15.30 5.91 -9.68
CA PHE A 261 -16.46 6.15 -8.81
C PHE A 261 -16.07 6.26 -7.33
N GLY A 262 -15.06 5.49 -6.90
CA GLY A 262 -14.46 5.55 -5.57
C GLY A 262 -13.93 6.94 -5.20
N VAL A 263 -13.52 7.74 -6.20
CA VAL A 263 -13.09 9.13 -5.99
C VAL A 263 -14.23 10.13 -6.23
N LYS A 264 -14.93 9.99 -7.34
CA LYS A 264 -15.94 10.95 -7.80
C LYS A 264 -17.08 11.15 -6.81
N ILE A 265 -17.67 10.06 -6.31
CA ILE A 265 -18.86 10.15 -5.45
C ILE A 265 -18.50 10.81 -4.11
N PRO A 266 -17.42 10.41 -3.42
CA PRO A 266 -17.04 11.04 -2.17
C PRO A 266 -16.58 12.50 -2.36
N VAL A 267 -15.90 12.85 -3.47
CA VAL A 267 -15.55 14.25 -3.76
C VAL A 267 -16.80 15.11 -3.92
N ALA A 268 -17.78 14.67 -4.71
CA ALA A 268 -19.04 15.41 -4.90
C ALA A 268 -19.74 15.68 -3.56
N ARG A 269 -19.77 14.65 -2.69
CA ARG A 269 -20.37 14.75 -1.35
C ARG A 269 -19.61 15.74 -0.46
N ALA A 270 -18.29 15.65 -0.41
CA ALA A 270 -17.45 16.53 0.42
C ALA A 270 -17.50 18.00 -0.05
N ALA A 271 -17.49 18.22 -1.36
CA ALA A 271 -17.62 19.55 -1.96
C ALA A 271 -19.04 20.14 -1.89
N GLN A 272 -20.04 19.30 -1.57
CA GLN A 272 -21.47 19.66 -1.60
C GLN A 272 -21.91 20.17 -2.98
N VAL A 273 -21.47 19.47 -4.02
CA VAL A 273 -21.80 19.76 -5.43
C VAL A 273 -22.50 18.58 -6.07
N SER A 274 -23.14 18.82 -7.22
CA SER A 274 -23.78 17.73 -7.96
C SER A 274 -22.74 16.79 -8.58
N ARG A 275 -23.10 15.52 -8.81
CA ARG A 275 -22.22 14.57 -9.53
C ARG A 275 -21.89 15.07 -10.93
N SER A 276 -22.86 15.69 -11.60
CA SER A 276 -22.67 16.25 -12.95
C SER A 276 -21.73 17.45 -12.96
N GLU A 277 -21.54 18.15 -11.83
CA GLU A 277 -20.54 19.20 -11.69
C GLU A 277 -19.12 18.61 -11.61
N VAL A 278 -18.94 17.52 -10.86
CA VAL A 278 -17.68 16.77 -10.82
C VAL A 278 -17.33 16.19 -12.20
N GLU A 279 -18.32 15.69 -12.93
CA GLU A 279 -18.14 15.13 -14.29
C GLU A 279 -17.60 16.12 -15.32
N ARG A 280 -17.78 17.43 -15.11
CA ARG A 280 -17.27 18.46 -16.03
C ARG A 280 -15.75 18.52 -16.05
N PHE A 281 -15.09 18.00 -15.02
CA PHE A 281 -13.64 17.96 -14.91
C PHE A 281 -13.05 16.66 -15.50
N VAL A 282 -13.88 15.76 -16.02
CA VAL A 282 -13.43 14.51 -16.65
C VAL A 282 -13.44 14.68 -18.17
N PRO A 283 -12.36 14.32 -18.87
CA PRO A 283 -12.32 14.39 -20.34
C PRO A 283 -13.51 13.67 -21.00
N ALA A 284 -14.08 14.20 -22.09
CA ALA A 284 -15.34 13.68 -22.65
C ALA A 284 -15.20 12.29 -23.33
N ASP A 285 -13.98 11.94 -23.77
CA ASP A 285 -13.55 10.64 -24.32
C ASP A 285 -13.62 9.48 -23.32
N THR A 286 -13.88 9.80 -22.05
CA THR A 286 -13.95 8.85 -20.92
C THR A 286 -15.32 8.24 -20.70
N ARG A 287 -16.34 8.75 -21.38
CA ARG A 287 -17.68 8.16 -21.37
C ARG A 287 -17.62 6.86 -22.14
N LEU A 288 -17.16 5.79 -21.48
CA LEU A 288 -17.35 4.41 -21.94
C LEU A 288 -18.81 4.32 -22.33
N GLU A 289 -19.09 4.14 -23.62
CA GLU A 289 -20.47 4.08 -24.11
C GLU A 289 -21.21 3.06 -23.24
N SER A 290 -22.08 3.56 -22.36
CA SER A 290 -23.02 2.74 -21.62
C SER A 290 -24.03 2.26 -22.65
N LYS A 291 -23.67 1.25 -23.43
CA LYS A 291 -24.66 0.46 -24.14
C LYS A 291 -25.43 -0.24 -23.05
N SER A 292 -26.55 0.37 -22.65
CA SER A 292 -27.54 -0.28 -21.82
C SER A 292 -27.80 -1.66 -22.41
N PRO A 293 -27.69 -2.75 -21.63
CA PRO A 293 -28.17 -4.04 -22.09
C PRO A 293 -29.65 -3.86 -22.45
N ARG A 294 -29.98 -4.13 -23.71
CA ARG A 294 -31.37 -4.22 -24.17
C ARG A 294 -31.96 -5.54 -23.73
#